data_AF-G0U9P5-F1
#
_entry.id   AF-G0U9P5-F1
#
_cell.length_a   1.000
_cell.length_b   1.000
_cell.length_c   1.000
_cell.angle_alpha   90.00
_cell.angle_beta   90.00
_cell.angle_gamma   90.00
#
_symmetry.space_group_name_H-M   'P 1'
#
loop_
_entity.id
_entity.type
_entity.pdbx_description
1 polymer ?
#
loop_
_entity_poly.entity_id
_entity_poly.type
_entity_poly.pdbx_seq_one_letter_code
_entity_poly.pdbx_strand_id
1 'polypeptide(L)'
;MLRASAGSIRLTNIYGAPTGDTYHAGTPMAYLIEIDGVRILMDCGWTDEFRVSHLDALMPHIKDVHAVLFSTPEMCSCGALPFVMDHVPPGTHVAAAGATTKMGLHGVLHPFLYQFSNRQTWQLESGTEFELTVDKIYSAFRSVKEPYGGKVTISHKDVAVECFPVFTGRMLGGYGWLIKYQIDELFYCPDFSLKPSYVLNRFVPPTTATVLFIDGSPLRHGGGGGRRYEEHLNAFIRDVLGTLRNGKDVLIPVSVAGRGLEVLAIVTHLLTEKGSDSYTVVLAALQAAEIISKAGTMTEALRDEVILSEQQLFANVVTCKTAQEVLTVPGPKVCVADGETLGYGIAAELLEYFLQDDQEGRENLVVLPWAPRQESNASIIAAASKGDMMQLRYTKRSPLNKEELEEYYLQ
;
A
#
# COMPACT_ATOMS: atom_id res chain seq x y z
N MET A 1 -18.72 36.79 -20.89
CA MET A 1 -17.37 36.18 -20.86
C MET A 1 -17.52 34.75 -21.31
N LEU A 2 -17.05 34.43 -22.52
CA LEU A 2 -16.87 33.04 -22.94
C LEU A 2 -15.76 32.47 -22.04
N ARG A 3 -16.11 31.56 -21.15
CA ARG A 3 -15.11 30.80 -20.37
C ARG A 3 -14.42 29.87 -21.36
N ALA A 4 -13.12 30.05 -21.55
CA ALA A 4 -12.34 29.12 -22.36
C ALA A 4 -12.22 27.77 -21.63
N SER A 5 -12.05 26.70 -22.41
CA SER A 5 -11.56 25.40 -21.93
C SER A 5 -10.03 25.43 -22.00
N ALA A 6 -9.38 24.46 -21.37
CA ALA A 6 -7.95 24.21 -21.54
C ALA A 6 -7.57 24.22 -23.02
N GLY A 7 -6.54 24.98 -23.37
CA GLY A 7 -5.98 24.97 -24.72
C GLY A 7 -5.36 23.60 -25.05
N SER A 8 -4.86 22.90 -24.02
CA SER A 8 -4.33 21.54 -24.10
C SER A 8 -4.34 20.82 -22.75
N ILE A 9 -4.82 19.58 -22.75
CA ILE A 9 -4.60 18.59 -21.67
C ILE A 9 -3.86 17.42 -22.30
N ARG A 10 -2.67 17.09 -21.78
CA ARG A 10 -1.87 15.95 -22.23
C ARG A 10 -1.60 15.02 -21.06
N LEU A 11 -1.93 13.75 -21.25
CA LEU A 11 -1.49 12.68 -20.36
C LEU A 11 -0.34 11.92 -21.03
N THR A 12 0.76 11.77 -20.33
CA THR A 12 1.87 10.89 -20.72
C THR A 12 1.98 9.78 -19.68
N ASN A 13 1.83 8.53 -20.10
CA ASN A 13 2.18 7.38 -19.27
C ASN A 13 3.71 7.23 -19.28
N ILE A 14 4.34 7.33 -18.11
CA ILE A 14 5.78 7.06 -17.97
C ILE A 14 5.98 5.55 -17.80
N TYR A 15 5.24 4.95 -16.86
CA TYR A 15 5.07 3.50 -16.70
C TYR A 15 3.80 3.18 -15.91
N GLY A 16 3.41 1.90 -15.88
CA GLY A 16 2.26 1.41 -15.11
C GLY A 16 1.00 1.12 -15.93
N ALA A 17 1.03 1.25 -17.27
CA ALA A 17 0.05 0.61 -18.15
C ALA A 17 0.63 -0.70 -18.69
N PRO A 18 0.41 -1.85 -18.03
CA PRO A 18 0.87 -3.11 -18.57
C PRO A 18 0.14 -3.42 -19.89
N THR A 19 0.91 -3.95 -20.83
CA THR A 19 0.38 -4.56 -22.05
C THR A 19 -0.03 -6.01 -21.74
N GLY A 20 -1.33 -6.29 -21.67
CA GLY A 20 -1.86 -7.67 -21.54
C GLY A 20 -2.32 -8.06 -20.13
N ASP A 21 -2.39 -9.38 -19.87
CA ASP A 21 -2.95 -9.97 -18.63
C ASP A 21 -1.99 -9.92 -17.42
N THR A 22 -0.89 -9.17 -17.51
CA THR A 22 0.17 -9.10 -16.48
C THR A 22 -0.07 -8.02 -15.42
N TYR A 23 -1.21 -7.33 -15.44
CA TYR A 23 -1.55 -6.31 -14.45
C TYR A 23 -1.74 -6.92 -13.05
N HIS A 24 -1.08 -6.31 -12.07
CA HIS A 24 -1.31 -6.51 -10.64
C HIS A 24 -1.57 -5.15 -9.97
N ALA A 25 -2.41 -5.09 -8.93
CA ALA A 25 -2.72 -3.83 -8.23
C ALA A 25 -1.48 -3.16 -7.62
N GLY A 26 -0.45 -3.95 -7.30
CA GLY A 26 0.87 -3.46 -6.87
C GLY A 26 1.82 -3.08 -8.01
N THR A 27 1.35 -2.94 -9.26
CA THR A 27 2.19 -2.51 -10.39
C THR A 27 2.55 -1.03 -10.21
N PRO A 28 3.84 -0.66 -10.19
CA PRO A 28 4.23 0.73 -10.08
C PRO A 28 3.68 1.58 -11.21
N MET A 29 3.26 2.80 -10.87
CA MET A 29 2.71 3.73 -11.84
C MET A 29 3.31 5.13 -11.68
N ALA A 30 3.44 5.81 -12.81
CA ALA A 30 3.80 7.21 -12.88
C ALA A 30 3.24 7.82 -14.17
N TYR A 31 2.53 8.92 -14.03
CA TYR A 31 1.92 9.65 -15.13
C TYR A 31 2.28 11.12 -15.06
N LEU A 32 2.46 11.73 -16.22
CA LEU A 32 2.66 13.16 -16.33
C LEU A 32 1.42 13.80 -16.95
N ILE A 33 0.78 14.69 -16.20
CA ILE A 33 -0.34 15.51 -16.66
C ILE A 33 0.18 16.90 -16.99
N GLU A 34 -0.04 17.35 -18.22
CA GLU A 34 0.24 18.72 -18.65
C GLU A 34 -1.07 19.47 -18.95
N ILE A 35 -1.29 20.61 -18.31
CA ILE A 35 -2.46 21.48 -18.48
C ILE A 35 -1.96 22.90 -18.77
N ASP A 36 -2.06 23.34 -20.03
CA ASP A 36 -1.61 24.67 -20.49
C ASP A 36 -0.21 25.08 -19.98
N GLY A 37 0.71 24.11 -19.96
CA GLY A 37 2.10 24.29 -19.53
C GLY A 37 2.38 24.06 -18.05
N VAL A 38 1.35 23.92 -17.19
CA VAL A 38 1.51 23.34 -15.85
C VAL A 38 1.76 21.85 -16.01
N ARG A 39 2.77 21.33 -15.32
CA ARG A 39 3.23 19.93 -15.43
C ARG A 39 3.17 19.28 -14.05
N ILE A 40 2.35 18.26 -13.92
CA ILE A 40 2.05 17.57 -12.66
C ILE A 40 2.45 16.10 -12.82
N LEU A 41 3.42 15.65 -12.05
CA LEU A 41 3.74 14.24 -11.91
C LEU A 41 2.72 13.61 -10.95
N MET A 42 1.87 12.73 -11.49
CA MET A 42 0.93 11.92 -10.73
C MET A 42 1.55 10.56 -10.46
N ASP A 43 1.73 10.27 -9.17
CA ASP A 43 2.44 9.11 -8.66
C ASP A 43 3.91 9.02 -9.13
N CYS A 44 4.72 8.36 -8.33
CA CYS A 44 6.11 8.02 -8.59
C CYS A 44 6.38 6.63 -7.99
N GLY A 45 5.67 5.64 -8.53
CA GLY A 45 5.73 4.28 -8.06
C GLY A 45 7.11 3.64 -8.19
N TRP A 46 7.41 2.71 -7.30
CA TRP A 46 8.54 1.80 -7.40
C TRP A 46 8.13 0.37 -7.05
N THR A 47 8.97 -0.61 -7.38
CA THR A 47 8.76 -2.00 -6.97
C THR A 47 9.34 -2.23 -5.59
N ASP A 48 8.81 -3.21 -4.88
CA ASP A 48 9.44 -3.77 -3.68
C ASP A 48 10.83 -4.35 -3.98
N GLU A 49 11.18 -4.74 -5.21
CA GLU A 49 12.57 -5.12 -5.57
C GLU A 49 13.48 -3.92 -5.92
N PHE A 50 13.02 -2.68 -5.78
CA PHE A 50 13.81 -1.48 -6.06
C PHE A 50 14.46 -1.46 -7.47
N ARG A 51 13.70 -1.83 -8.51
CA ARG A 51 14.20 -1.92 -9.90
C ARG A 51 14.58 -0.55 -10.46
N VAL A 52 15.84 -0.36 -10.81
CA VAL A 52 16.42 0.90 -11.32
C VAL A 52 15.74 1.40 -12.58
N SER A 53 15.19 0.51 -13.41
CA SER A 53 14.46 0.86 -14.64
C SER A 53 13.33 1.87 -14.45
N HIS A 54 12.68 1.89 -13.28
CA HIS A 54 11.65 2.90 -12.99
C HIS A 54 12.26 4.29 -12.73
N LEU A 55 13.43 4.34 -12.08
CA LEU A 55 14.15 5.59 -11.86
C LEU A 55 14.69 6.14 -13.18
N ASP A 56 15.24 5.27 -14.03
CA ASP A 56 15.69 5.63 -15.39
C ASP A 56 14.52 6.19 -16.22
N ALA A 57 13.33 5.59 -16.12
CA ALA A 57 12.14 6.07 -16.81
C ALA A 57 11.62 7.41 -16.26
N LEU A 58 11.73 7.66 -14.95
CA LEU A 58 11.31 8.94 -14.35
C LEU A 58 12.26 10.09 -14.70
N MET A 59 13.57 9.84 -14.73
CA MET A 59 14.62 10.87 -14.79
C MET A 59 14.44 11.92 -15.91
N PRO A 60 14.01 11.57 -17.14
CA PRO A 60 13.76 12.54 -18.21
C PRO A 60 12.60 13.51 -17.93
N HIS A 61 11.68 13.16 -17.03
CA HIS A 61 10.41 13.88 -16.81
C HIS A 61 10.39 14.72 -15.54
N ILE A 62 11.32 14.54 -14.60
CA ILE A 62 11.27 15.20 -13.27
C ILE A 62 11.74 16.67 -13.31
N LYS A 63 12.68 17.02 -14.18
CA LYS A 63 13.42 18.31 -14.11
C LYS A 63 12.60 19.55 -14.44
N ASP A 64 11.38 19.41 -14.95
CA ASP A 64 10.50 20.50 -15.35
C ASP A 64 9.08 20.33 -14.80
N VAL A 65 8.91 19.53 -13.74
CA VAL A 65 7.61 19.39 -13.06
C VAL A 65 7.37 20.52 -12.07
N HIS A 66 6.15 21.02 -12.06
CA HIS A 66 5.68 22.06 -11.15
C HIS A 66 5.08 21.47 -9.88
N ALA A 67 4.59 20.24 -9.95
CA ALA A 67 4.07 19.51 -8.81
C ALA A 67 4.29 18.00 -8.93
N VAL A 68 4.34 17.35 -7.77
CA VAL A 68 4.30 15.89 -7.59
C VAL A 68 3.16 15.59 -6.63
N LEU A 69 2.16 14.85 -7.11
CA LEU A 69 1.01 14.41 -6.33
C LEU A 69 0.96 12.89 -6.34
N PHE A 70 0.65 12.26 -5.21
CA PHE A 70 0.49 10.80 -5.17
C PHE A 70 -0.82 10.39 -4.50
N SER A 71 -1.32 9.22 -4.89
CA SER A 71 -2.68 8.76 -4.66
C SER A 71 -2.80 7.77 -3.50
N THR A 72 -1.86 6.82 -3.39
CA THR A 72 -1.89 5.78 -2.36
C THR A 72 -0.58 5.76 -1.57
N PRO A 73 -0.57 5.24 -0.33
CA PRO A 73 0.65 5.09 0.47
C PRO A 73 1.51 3.89 0.06
N GLU A 74 1.15 3.19 -1.01
CA GLU A 74 1.81 1.96 -1.42
C GLU A 74 3.06 2.26 -2.26
N MET A 75 3.99 1.30 -2.28
CA MET A 75 5.20 1.37 -3.11
C MET A 75 4.87 1.70 -4.57
N CYS A 76 3.77 1.16 -5.10
CA CYS A 76 3.35 1.37 -6.47
C CYS A 76 2.94 2.83 -6.80
N SER A 77 2.69 3.68 -5.80
CA SER A 77 2.27 5.08 -5.98
C SER A 77 3.34 6.07 -5.52
N CYS A 78 4.07 5.79 -4.44
CA CYS A 78 5.03 6.75 -3.86
C CYS A 78 6.43 6.17 -3.57
N GLY A 79 6.74 4.97 -4.06
CA GLY A 79 7.99 4.28 -3.76
C GLY A 79 9.27 5.03 -4.16
N ALA A 80 9.24 5.72 -5.30
CA ALA A 80 10.37 6.49 -5.82
C ALA A 80 10.38 7.95 -5.34
N LEU A 81 9.52 8.33 -4.39
CA LEU A 81 9.44 9.70 -3.88
C LEU A 81 10.81 10.23 -3.42
N PRO A 82 11.64 9.49 -2.65
CA PRO A 82 12.96 10.00 -2.25
C PRO A 82 13.87 10.31 -3.45
N PHE A 83 13.83 9.51 -4.51
CA PHE A 83 14.55 9.79 -5.76
C PHE A 83 14.02 11.05 -6.45
N VAL A 84 12.70 11.20 -6.53
CA VAL A 84 12.06 12.39 -7.12
C VAL A 84 12.47 13.64 -6.35
N MET A 85 12.47 13.60 -5.01
CA MET A 85 12.85 14.73 -4.15
C MET A 85 14.28 15.24 -4.40
N ASP A 86 15.22 14.35 -4.74
CA ASP A 86 16.61 14.72 -5.05
C ASP A 86 16.73 15.44 -6.42
N HIS A 87 15.73 15.31 -7.30
CA HIS A 87 15.81 15.72 -8.71
C HIS A 87 14.78 16.78 -9.14
N VAL A 88 13.75 17.03 -8.33
CA VAL A 88 12.74 18.07 -8.64
C VAL A 88 13.33 19.48 -8.53
N PRO A 89 12.87 20.43 -9.36
CA PRO A 89 13.25 21.82 -9.25
C PRO A 89 12.95 22.43 -7.87
N PRO A 90 13.76 23.41 -7.41
CA PRO A 90 13.40 24.22 -6.26
C PRO A 90 12.04 24.90 -6.46
N GLY A 91 11.14 24.75 -5.48
CA GLY A 91 9.80 25.33 -5.51
C GLY A 91 8.71 24.41 -6.07
N THR A 92 9.04 23.21 -6.54
CA THR A 92 8.04 22.19 -6.92
C THR A 92 7.12 21.86 -5.74
N HIS A 93 5.80 21.83 -6.01
CA HIS A 93 4.79 21.47 -5.02
C HIS A 93 4.71 19.96 -4.87
N VAL A 94 5.16 19.42 -3.74
CA VAL A 94 5.01 17.98 -3.43
C VAL A 94 3.90 17.82 -2.40
N ALA A 95 2.84 17.10 -2.74
CA ALA A 95 1.65 17.01 -1.89
C ALA A 95 0.91 15.67 -1.96
N ALA A 96 0.30 15.29 -0.84
CA ALA A 96 -0.61 14.16 -0.70
C ALA A 96 -1.56 14.38 0.46
N ALA A 97 -2.69 13.66 0.49
CA ALA A 97 -3.58 13.69 1.65
C ALA A 97 -2.83 13.25 2.92
N GLY A 98 -3.24 13.78 4.08
CA GLY A 98 -2.52 13.54 5.34
C GLY A 98 -2.39 12.06 5.68
N ALA A 99 -3.48 11.30 5.60
CA ALA A 99 -3.44 9.85 5.74
C ALA A 99 -2.49 9.14 4.75
N THR A 100 -2.41 9.60 3.49
CA THR A 100 -1.51 9.05 2.48
C THR A 100 -0.05 9.25 2.87
N THR A 101 0.34 10.46 3.27
CA THR A 101 1.72 10.76 3.70
C THR A 101 2.10 9.98 4.96
N LYS A 102 1.19 9.90 5.95
CA LYS A 102 1.41 9.18 7.21
C LYS A 102 1.71 7.70 7.00
N MET A 103 0.97 7.04 6.09
CA MET A 103 1.16 5.63 5.76
C MET A 103 2.26 5.40 4.73
N GLY A 104 2.44 6.31 3.78
CA GLY A 104 3.41 6.19 2.68
C GLY A 104 4.84 6.02 3.16
N LEU A 105 5.19 6.69 4.26
CA LEU A 105 6.46 6.48 4.95
C LEU A 105 6.70 4.99 5.25
N HIS A 106 5.72 4.28 5.81
CA HIS A 106 5.85 2.87 6.13
C HIS A 106 5.84 1.99 4.88
N GLY A 107 5.10 2.40 3.83
CA GLY A 107 5.08 1.71 2.55
C GLY A 107 6.46 1.59 1.91
N VAL A 108 7.30 2.63 2.06
CA VAL A 108 8.68 2.61 1.56
C VAL A 108 9.67 2.06 2.59
N LEU A 109 9.52 2.46 3.85
CA LEU A 109 10.47 2.11 4.90
C LEU A 109 10.49 0.61 5.19
N HIS A 110 9.35 -0.07 5.19
CA HIS A 110 9.29 -1.49 5.55
C HIS A 110 10.02 -2.38 4.54
N PRO A 111 9.69 -2.35 3.22
CA PRO A 111 10.45 -3.11 2.23
C PRO A 111 11.95 -2.78 2.23
N PHE A 112 12.29 -1.51 2.42
CA PHE A 112 13.69 -1.07 2.48
C PHE A 112 14.45 -1.67 3.68
N LEU A 113 13.88 -1.61 4.89
CA LEU A 113 14.51 -2.15 6.10
C LEU A 113 14.61 -3.68 6.11
N TYR A 114 13.75 -4.37 5.36
CA TYR A 114 13.86 -5.82 5.20
C TYR A 114 14.99 -6.23 4.25
N GLN A 115 15.26 -5.42 3.22
CA GLN A 115 16.21 -5.77 2.17
C GLN A 115 17.61 -5.18 2.39
N PHE A 116 17.72 -4.05 3.09
CA PHE A 116 18.98 -3.31 3.21
C PHE A 116 19.32 -2.91 4.65
N SER A 117 20.62 -2.81 4.93
CA SER A 117 21.20 -2.38 6.20
C SER A 117 21.23 -0.85 6.34
N ASN A 118 20.07 -0.23 6.17
CA ASN A 118 19.78 1.21 6.32
C ASN A 118 20.31 2.16 5.22
N ARG A 119 21.16 1.68 4.31
CA ARG A 119 21.62 2.41 3.13
C ARG A 119 21.69 1.48 1.93
N GLN A 120 21.38 1.99 0.74
CA GLN A 120 21.60 1.29 -0.52
C GLN A 120 21.84 2.32 -1.63
N THR A 121 22.78 2.02 -2.52
CA THR A 121 23.11 2.86 -3.67
C THR A 121 22.84 2.12 -4.96
N TRP A 122 22.22 2.80 -5.92
CA TRP A 122 22.01 2.31 -7.29
C TRP A 122 22.68 3.26 -8.28
N GLN A 123 23.19 2.68 -9.35
CA GLN A 123 23.72 3.42 -10.49
C GLN A 123 22.67 3.38 -11.61
N LEU A 124 22.19 4.55 -12.03
CA LEU A 124 21.27 4.68 -13.17
C LEU A 124 22.03 4.53 -14.49
N GLU A 125 21.30 4.23 -15.58
CA GLU A 125 21.86 4.13 -16.94
C GLU A 125 22.47 5.46 -17.41
N SER A 126 21.93 6.58 -16.93
CA SER A 126 22.45 7.92 -17.17
C SER A 126 23.82 8.21 -16.53
N GLY A 127 24.31 7.32 -15.67
CA GLY A 127 25.50 7.53 -14.85
C GLY A 127 25.25 8.31 -13.55
N THR A 128 24.00 8.68 -13.27
CA THR A 128 23.62 9.26 -11.97
C THR A 128 23.62 8.20 -10.88
N GLU A 129 24.33 8.47 -9.79
CA GLU A 129 24.28 7.65 -8.58
C GLU A 129 23.11 8.10 -7.71
N PHE A 130 22.31 7.15 -7.23
CA PHE A 130 21.23 7.40 -6.28
C PHE A 130 21.46 6.56 -5.02
N GLU A 131 21.76 7.23 -3.92
CA GLU A 131 21.79 6.64 -2.58
C GLU A 131 20.44 6.86 -1.89
N LEU A 132 19.81 5.78 -1.40
CA LEU A 132 18.69 5.84 -0.48
C LEU A 132 19.14 5.45 0.92
N THR A 133 18.79 6.29 1.90
CA THR A 133 18.99 6.03 3.32
C THR A 133 17.66 6.14 4.06
N VAL A 134 17.60 5.59 5.27
CA VAL A 134 16.45 5.77 6.16
C VAL A 134 16.11 7.26 6.33
N ASP A 135 17.11 8.12 6.54
CA ASP A 135 16.92 9.55 6.70
C ASP A 135 16.35 10.23 5.44
N LYS A 136 16.77 9.80 4.24
CA LYS A 136 16.18 10.30 2.99
C LYS A 136 14.72 9.93 2.86
N ILE A 137 14.33 8.71 3.26
CA ILE A 137 12.91 8.31 3.29
C ILE A 137 12.13 9.23 4.23
N TYR A 138 12.58 9.39 5.49
CA TYR A 138 11.92 10.28 6.45
C TYR A 138 11.84 11.74 5.96
N SER A 139 12.93 12.27 5.40
CA SER A 139 13.02 13.64 4.90
C SER A 139 12.09 13.89 3.70
N ALA A 140 11.99 12.91 2.79
CA ALA A 140 11.08 12.98 1.65
C ALA A 140 9.62 13.10 2.11
N PHE A 141 9.16 12.19 2.99
CA PHE A 141 7.78 12.22 3.49
C PHE A 141 7.48 13.41 4.41
N ARG A 142 8.48 13.91 5.16
CA ARG A 142 8.32 15.13 5.98
C ARG A 142 8.17 16.39 5.13
N SER A 143 8.75 16.40 3.94
CA SER A 143 8.68 17.51 2.99
C SER A 143 7.37 17.57 2.21
N VAL A 144 6.55 16.51 2.25
CA VAL A 144 5.24 16.47 1.59
C VAL A 144 4.26 17.40 2.30
N LYS A 145 3.59 18.26 1.52
CA LYS A 145 2.61 19.21 2.02
C LYS A 145 1.21 18.59 1.99
N GLU A 146 0.52 18.66 3.12
CA GLU A 146 -0.90 18.33 3.18
C GLU A 146 -1.74 19.46 2.53
N PRO A 147 -2.78 19.14 1.75
CA PRO A 147 -3.70 20.12 1.17
C PRO A 147 -4.44 20.97 2.23
N TYR A 148 -3.87 22.11 2.60
CA TYR A 148 -4.50 23.05 3.54
C TYR A 148 -5.79 23.63 2.94
N GLY A 149 -6.89 23.61 3.69
CA GLY A 149 -8.21 24.00 3.18
C GLY A 149 -8.79 23.03 2.14
N GLY A 150 -8.27 21.80 2.07
CA GLY A 150 -8.78 20.74 1.21
C GLY A 150 -8.34 20.82 -0.25
N LYS A 151 -7.34 21.64 -0.60
CA LYS A 151 -6.80 21.71 -1.96
C LYS A 151 -5.33 22.14 -2.04
N VAL A 152 -4.71 21.87 -3.18
CA VAL A 152 -3.38 22.37 -3.57
C VAL A 152 -3.55 23.19 -4.83
N THR A 153 -3.07 24.43 -4.82
CA THR A 153 -3.06 25.29 -6.01
C THR A 153 -1.64 25.32 -6.58
N ILE A 154 -1.52 24.91 -7.83
CA ILE A 154 -0.25 24.85 -8.57
C ILE A 154 -0.30 25.97 -9.60
N SER A 155 0.60 26.95 -9.45
CA SER A 155 0.66 28.11 -10.34
C SER A 155 1.95 28.09 -11.16
N HIS A 156 1.82 28.24 -12.47
CA HIS A 156 2.95 28.45 -13.37
C HIS A 156 2.57 29.50 -14.40
N LYS A 157 3.36 30.57 -14.51
CA LYS A 157 3.04 31.74 -15.34
C LYS A 157 1.63 32.27 -14.99
N ASP A 158 0.76 32.45 -15.98
CA ASP A 158 -0.61 32.93 -15.81
C ASP A 158 -1.65 31.80 -15.65
N VAL A 159 -1.19 30.56 -15.43
CA VAL A 159 -2.01 29.36 -15.31
C VAL A 159 -2.00 28.86 -13.87
N ALA A 160 -3.17 28.64 -13.29
CA ALA A 160 -3.35 28.07 -11.96
C ALA A 160 -4.30 26.86 -12.01
N VAL A 161 -3.82 25.73 -11.50
CA VAL A 161 -4.56 24.46 -11.43
C VAL A 161 -4.85 24.12 -9.98
N GLU A 162 -6.09 23.77 -9.66
CA GLU A 162 -6.50 23.39 -8.30
C GLU A 162 -6.71 21.89 -8.19
N CYS A 163 -6.03 21.24 -7.24
CA CYS A 163 -6.09 19.80 -7.04
C CYS A 163 -6.72 19.49 -5.67
N PHE A 164 -7.78 18.69 -5.67
CA PHE A 164 -8.54 18.32 -4.47
C PHE A 164 -8.38 16.81 -4.21
N PRO A 165 -7.93 16.39 -3.02
CA PRO A 165 -7.93 14.97 -2.67
C PRO A 165 -9.37 14.48 -2.46
N VAL A 166 -9.67 13.30 -3.00
CA VAL A 166 -10.98 12.64 -2.85
C VAL A 166 -10.75 11.22 -2.35
N PHE A 167 -11.26 10.90 -1.16
CA PHE A 167 -11.08 9.58 -0.56
C PHE A 167 -11.70 8.48 -1.44
N THR A 168 -10.97 7.39 -1.72
CA THR A 168 -11.39 6.36 -2.70
C THR A 168 -12.02 5.10 -2.09
N GLY A 169 -12.19 5.07 -0.76
CA GLY A 169 -12.95 4.03 -0.06
C GLY A 169 -12.29 2.64 -0.03
N ARG A 170 -11.05 2.50 -0.52
CA ARG A 170 -10.38 1.21 -0.65
C ARG A 170 -9.42 0.88 0.49
N MET A 171 -8.66 1.86 0.97
CA MET A 171 -7.67 1.69 2.03
C MET A 171 -7.49 2.98 2.82
N LEU A 172 -6.95 2.88 4.04
CA LEU A 172 -6.53 4.05 4.79
C LEU A 172 -5.38 4.74 4.06
N GLY A 173 -5.56 6.02 3.71
CA GLY A 173 -4.60 6.76 2.90
C GLY A 173 -4.81 6.66 1.39
N GLY A 174 -5.83 5.96 0.89
CA GLY A 174 -6.15 5.92 -0.55
C GLY A 174 -6.98 7.13 -1.01
N TYR A 175 -6.42 7.96 -1.88
CA TYR A 175 -7.04 9.18 -2.42
C TYR A 175 -6.86 9.30 -3.94
N GLY A 176 -7.92 9.73 -4.62
CA GLY A 176 -7.85 10.26 -5.96
C GLY A 176 -7.67 11.77 -5.93
N TRP A 177 -7.43 12.36 -7.08
CA TRP A 177 -7.26 13.80 -7.26
C TRP A 177 -8.26 14.33 -8.26
N LEU A 178 -9.14 15.22 -7.81
CA LEU A 178 -9.95 16.05 -8.69
C LEU A 178 -9.17 17.30 -9.05
N ILE A 179 -8.72 17.38 -10.29
CA ILE A 179 -7.91 18.46 -10.85
C ILE A 179 -8.85 19.39 -11.62
N LYS A 180 -8.97 20.63 -11.16
CA LYS A 180 -9.82 21.65 -11.75
C LYS A 180 -8.98 22.71 -12.44
N TYR A 181 -9.35 23.01 -13.68
CA TYR A 181 -8.77 24.11 -14.45
C TYR A 181 -9.85 24.79 -15.29
N GLN A 182 -10.12 26.07 -15.02
CA GLN A 182 -11.17 26.85 -15.68
C GLN A 182 -12.55 26.16 -15.60
N ILE A 183 -13.01 25.52 -16.67
CA ILE A 183 -14.26 24.75 -16.75
C ILE A 183 -14.05 23.24 -16.83
N ASP A 184 -12.80 22.80 -17.00
CA ASP A 184 -12.44 21.41 -17.13
C ASP A 184 -12.15 20.80 -15.75
N GLU A 185 -12.67 19.59 -15.56
CA GLU A 185 -12.48 18.82 -14.34
C GLU A 185 -12.01 17.41 -14.69
N LEU A 186 -10.82 17.07 -14.23
CA LEU A 186 -10.17 15.79 -14.45
C LEU A 186 -10.13 15.04 -13.13
N PHE A 187 -10.57 13.79 -13.11
CA PHE A 187 -10.48 12.96 -11.91
C PHE A 187 -9.49 11.82 -12.11
N TYR A 188 -8.36 11.90 -11.40
CA TYR A 188 -7.31 10.88 -11.35
C TYR A 188 -7.55 9.95 -10.16
N CYS A 189 -7.87 8.70 -10.42
CA CYS A 189 -8.24 7.72 -9.40
C CYS A 189 -7.86 6.30 -9.86
N PRO A 190 -6.56 5.96 -9.79
CA PRO A 190 -6.08 4.67 -10.24
C PRO A 190 -6.57 3.52 -9.36
N ASP A 191 -6.91 3.77 -8.09
CA ASP A 191 -7.38 2.71 -7.20
C ASP A 191 -8.56 3.15 -6.31
N PHE A 192 -9.65 2.40 -6.36
CA PHE A 192 -10.88 2.69 -5.63
C PHE A 192 -11.70 1.44 -5.28
N SER A 193 -12.63 1.59 -4.34
CA SER A 193 -13.59 0.54 -4.01
C SER A 193 -14.97 1.15 -3.78
N LEU A 194 -15.98 0.51 -4.38
CA LEU A 194 -17.39 0.80 -4.12
C LEU A 194 -17.99 -0.15 -3.07
N LYS A 195 -17.21 -1.13 -2.60
CA LYS A 195 -17.66 -2.10 -1.60
C LYS A 195 -17.78 -1.40 -0.24
N PRO A 196 -18.78 -1.76 0.57
CA PRO A 196 -18.86 -1.26 1.93
C PRO A 196 -17.66 -1.76 2.75
N SER A 197 -17.11 -0.88 3.57
CA SER A 197 -16.12 -1.21 4.60
C SER A 197 -16.78 -1.14 5.99
N TYR A 198 -16.23 -1.83 6.99
CA TYR A 198 -16.71 -1.66 8.38
C TYR A 198 -16.19 -0.38 9.03
N VAL A 199 -15.05 0.14 8.56
CA VAL A 199 -14.36 1.27 9.20
C VAL A 199 -14.21 2.49 8.29
N LEU A 200 -14.17 2.30 6.98
CA LEU A 200 -13.92 3.39 6.02
C LEU A 200 -15.21 4.08 5.56
N ASN A 201 -15.10 5.38 5.30
CA ASN A 201 -16.11 6.16 4.60
C ASN A 201 -16.37 5.57 3.21
N ARG A 202 -17.59 5.77 2.71
CA ARG A 202 -17.93 5.33 1.35
C ARG A 202 -17.27 6.26 0.33
N PHE A 203 -16.70 5.70 -0.71
CA PHE A 203 -16.26 6.49 -1.86
C PHE A 203 -17.44 7.19 -2.53
N VAL A 204 -17.34 8.51 -2.67
CA VAL A 204 -18.27 9.34 -3.45
C VAL A 204 -17.52 9.91 -4.65
N PRO A 205 -17.69 9.32 -5.86
CA PRO A 205 -17.00 9.81 -7.04
C PRO A 205 -17.50 11.21 -7.43
N PRO A 206 -16.61 12.12 -7.89
CA PRO A 206 -17.01 13.42 -8.40
C PRO A 206 -17.92 13.27 -9.62
N THR A 207 -19.11 13.87 -9.58
CA THR A 207 -20.09 13.82 -10.68
C THR A 207 -19.87 14.88 -11.75
N THR A 208 -18.99 15.84 -11.49
CA THR A 208 -18.68 16.99 -12.36
C THR A 208 -17.46 16.77 -13.25
N ALA A 209 -16.71 15.68 -13.04
CA ALA A 209 -15.52 15.38 -13.82
C ALA A 209 -15.86 15.12 -15.30
N THR A 210 -15.20 15.84 -16.20
CA THR A 210 -15.32 15.68 -17.65
C THR A 210 -14.39 14.61 -18.20
N VAL A 211 -13.25 14.38 -17.52
CA VAL A 211 -12.26 13.35 -17.87
C VAL A 211 -11.99 12.46 -16.66
N LEU A 212 -12.04 11.14 -16.86
CA LEU A 212 -11.77 10.14 -15.84
C LEU A 212 -10.49 9.37 -16.18
N PHE A 213 -9.54 9.36 -15.26
CA PHE A 213 -8.38 8.49 -15.28
C PHE A 213 -8.54 7.46 -14.17
N ILE A 214 -9.04 6.29 -14.55
CA ILE A 214 -9.30 5.18 -13.64
C ILE A 214 -8.59 3.94 -14.15
N ASP A 215 -8.17 3.08 -13.22
CA ASP A 215 -7.79 1.73 -13.59
C ASP A 215 -9.04 0.90 -13.94
N GLY A 216 -8.90 0.10 -14.99
CA GLY A 216 -9.90 -0.84 -15.44
C GLY A 216 -9.70 -2.23 -14.86
N SER A 217 -8.82 -2.47 -13.88
CA SER A 217 -8.53 -3.83 -13.43
C SER A 217 -9.15 -4.15 -12.06
N PRO A 218 -9.81 -5.30 -11.90
CA PRO A 218 -10.10 -6.32 -12.90
C PRO A 218 -11.47 -6.08 -13.61
N LEU A 219 -11.48 -5.55 -14.83
CA LEU A 219 -12.66 -5.52 -15.73
C LEU A 219 -13.12 -6.94 -16.13
N ARG A 220 -12.24 -7.95 -15.95
CA ARG A 220 -12.49 -9.36 -16.24
C ARG A 220 -12.23 -10.27 -15.03
N HIS A 221 -12.98 -10.08 -13.94
CA HIS A 221 -13.25 -11.18 -13.01
C HIS A 221 -14.63 -11.78 -13.32
N GLY A 222 -14.72 -12.49 -14.45
CA GLY A 222 -15.87 -13.33 -14.81
C GLY A 222 -15.91 -14.68 -14.07
N GLY A 223 -15.27 -14.80 -12.89
CA GLY A 223 -15.01 -16.10 -12.24
C GLY A 223 -15.54 -16.27 -10.81
N GLY A 224 -15.96 -15.20 -10.13
CA GLY A 224 -16.69 -15.35 -8.87
C GLY A 224 -18.14 -15.65 -9.18
N GLY A 225 -18.53 -16.93 -9.26
CA GLY A 225 -19.84 -17.35 -9.76
C GLY A 225 -21.00 -16.68 -9.04
N GLY A 226 -21.47 -15.52 -9.52
CA GLY A 226 -22.65 -14.79 -9.04
C GLY A 226 -22.70 -14.44 -7.54
N ARG A 227 -21.70 -14.81 -6.74
CA ARG A 227 -21.76 -14.70 -5.29
C ARG A 227 -21.67 -13.26 -4.85
N ARG A 228 -22.57 -12.87 -3.95
CA ARG A 228 -22.57 -11.54 -3.36
C ARG A 228 -21.35 -11.38 -2.46
N TYR A 229 -20.88 -10.14 -2.31
CA TYR A 229 -19.75 -9.81 -1.43
C TYR A 229 -19.91 -10.40 -0.01
N GLU A 230 -21.12 -10.33 0.54
CA GLU A 230 -21.46 -10.93 1.84
C GLU A 230 -21.28 -12.45 1.89
N GLU A 231 -21.55 -13.16 0.79
CA GLU A 231 -21.35 -14.61 0.72
C GLU A 231 -19.87 -14.96 0.73
N HIS A 232 -19.01 -14.13 0.11
CA HIS A 232 -17.56 -14.28 0.19
C HIS A 232 -17.05 -14.05 1.61
N LEU A 233 -17.52 -13.00 2.31
CA LEU A 233 -17.16 -12.75 3.70
C LEU A 233 -17.62 -13.88 4.63
N ASN A 234 -18.84 -14.40 4.42
CA ASN A 234 -19.36 -15.53 5.19
C ASN A 234 -18.58 -16.83 4.94
N ALA A 235 -18.13 -17.06 3.71
CA ALA A 235 -17.26 -18.19 3.40
C ALA A 235 -15.89 -18.04 4.08
N PHE A 236 -15.27 -16.87 3.94
CA PHE A 236 -14.00 -16.55 4.55
C PHE A 236 -14.01 -16.75 6.08
N ILE A 237 -14.97 -16.15 6.79
CA ILE A 237 -15.02 -16.26 8.25
C ILE A 237 -15.31 -17.68 8.73
N ARG A 238 -16.09 -18.47 7.97
CA ARG A 238 -16.35 -19.87 8.30
C ARG A 238 -15.06 -20.69 8.25
N ASP A 239 -14.24 -20.48 7.23
CA ASP A 239 -12.99 -21.21 7.04
C ASP A 239 -11.98 -20.80 8.14
N VAL A 240 -11.88 -19.50 8.45
CA VAL A 240 -11.09 -18.97 9.57
C VAL A 240 -11.51 -19.59 10.91
N LEU A 241 -12.81 -19.58 11.24
CA LEU A 241 -13.32 -20.15 12.48
C LEU A 241 -13.14 -21.67 12.53
N GLY A 242 -13.24 -22.36 11.39
CA GLY A 242 -12.96 -23.80 11.29
C GLY A 242 -11.53 -24.13 11.73
N THR A 243 -10.56 -23.38 11.21
CA THR A 243 -9.14 -23.53 11.58
C THR A 243 -8.91 -23.22 13.06
N LEU A 244 -9.45 -22.11 13.57
CA LEU A 244 -9.27 -21.69 14.96
C LEU A 244 -9.88 -22.70 15.95
N ARG A 245 -11.06 -23.26 15.64
CA ARG A 245 -11.72 -24.29 16.47
C ARG A 245 -10.93 -25.60 16.51
N ASN A 246 -10.18 -25.90 15.46
CA ASN A 246 -9.26 -27.03 15.42
C ASN A 246 -7.95 -26.78 16.19
N GLY A 247 -7.81 -25.64 16.86
CA GLY A 247 -6.62 -25.32 17.63
C GLY A 247 -5.45 -24.83 16.77
N LYS A 248 -5.71 -24.38 15.54
CA LYS A 248 -4.71 -23.96 14.55
C LYS A 248 -4.80 -22.47 14.22
N ASP A 249 -3.71 -21.93 13.70
CA ASP A 249 -3.57 -20.50 13.44
C ASP A 249 -3.92 -20.16 11.98
N VAL A 250 -4.23 -18.87 11.76
CA VAL A 250 -4.49 -18.31 10.44
C VAL A 250 -3.47 -17.21 10.12
N LEU A 251 -2.82 -17.29 8.96
CA LEU A 251 -1.93 -16.25 8.43
C LEU A 251 -2.62 -15.53 7.28
N ILE A 252 -2.60 -14.20 7.30
CA ILE A 252 -3.08 -13.34 6.23
C ILE A 252 -1.95 -12.39 5.85
N PRO A 253 -1.15 -12.71 4.82
CA PRO A 253 -0.10 -11.83 4.34
C PRO A 253 -0.70 -10.60 3.67
N VAL A 254 -0.25 -9.41 4.08
CA VAL A 254 -0.73 -8.12 3.59
C VAL A 254 0.42 -7.12 3.43
N SER A 255 0.16 -6.02 2.73
CA SER A 255 0.94 -4.79 2.90
C SER A 255 0.25 -3.93 3.96
N VAL A 256 0.94 -3.63 5.07
CA VAL A 256 0.35 -2.80 6.14
C VAL A 256 0.18 -1.34 5.75
N ALA A 257 0.95 -0.86 4.78
CA ALA A 257 0.75 0.45 4.19
C ALA A 257 -0.45 0.48 3.23
N GLY A 258 -0.73 -0.64 2.56
CA GLY A 258 -1.88 -0.80 1.66
C GLY A 258 -3.15 -1.24 2.39
N ARG A 259 -3.75 -2.33 1.90
CA ARG A 259 -5.05 -2.84 2.39
C ARG A 259 -4.98 -3.59 3.73
N GLY A 260 -3.82 -3.73 4.36
CA GLY A 260 -3.65 -4.52 5.58
C GLY A 260 -4.57 -4.10 6.73
N LEU A 261 -4.76 -2.79 6.95
CA LEU A 261 -5.64 -2.28 8.01
C LEU A 261 -7.13 -2.48 7.70
N GLU A 262 -7.52 -2.47 6.42
CA GLU A 262 -8.89 -2.80 6.02
C GLU A 262 -9.18 -4.28 6.28
N VAL A 263 -8.24 -5.16 5.91
CA VAL A 263 -8.33 -6.60 6.17
C VAL A 263 -8.39 -6.88 7.68
N LEU A 264 -7.55 -6.21 8.47
CA LEU A 264 -7.58 -6.29 9.93
C LEU A 264 -8.97 -5.92 10.48
N ALA A 265 -9.54 -4.80 10.01
CA ALA A 265 -10.88 -4.37 10.42
C ALA A 265 -11.97 -5.37 10.06
N ILE A 266 -11.91 -5.97 8.86
CA ILE A 266 -12.85 -7.00 8.42
C ILE A 266 -12.77 -8.22 9.33
N VAL A 267 -11.56 -8.73 9.61
CA VAL A 267 -11.35 -9.90 10.48
C VAL A 267 -11.87 -9.63 11.89
N THR A 268 -11.47 -8.51 12.50
CA THR A 268 -11.91 -8.16 13.86
C THR A 268 -13.42 -8.03 13.93
N HIS A 269 -14.06 -7.34 12.98
CA HIS A 269 -15.50 -7.17 12.97
C HIS A 269 -16.24 -8.51 12.84
N LEU A 270 -15.82 -9.36 11.90
CA LEU A 270 -16.48 -10.64 11.65
C LEU A 270 -16.32 -11.62 12.82
N LEU A 271 -15.17 -11.62 13.52
CA LEU A 271 -14.98 -12.46 14.71
C LEU A 271 -15.91 -12.04 15.85
N THR A 272 -16.04 -10.72 16.09
CA THR A 272 -16.95 -10.18 17.11
C THR A 272 -18.41 -10.42 16.76
N GLU A 273 -18.81 -10.25 15.49
CA GLU A 273 -20.17 -10.53 15.03
C GLU A 273 -20.56 -12.01 15.26
N LYS A 274 -19.60 -12.94 15.14
CA LYS A 274 -19.81 -14.37 15.40
C LYS A 274 -19.63 -14.75 16.88
N GLY A 275 -19.50 -13.78 17.80
CA GLY A 275 -19.34 -14.01 19.24
C GLY A 275 -18.08 -14.79 19.59
N SER A 276 -17.03 -14.67 18.77
CA SER A 276 -15.77 -15.41 18.90
C SER A 276 -14.63 -14.52 19.42
N ASP A 277 -14.95 -13.63 20.37
CA ASP A 277 -14.01 -12.68 20.99
C ASP A 277 -12.90 -13.35 21.82
N SER A 278 -12.95 -14.67 21.99
CA SER A 278 -11.92 -15.46 22.66
C SER A 278 -10.64 -15.63 21.84
N TYR A 279 -10.72 -15.49 20.50
CA TYR A 279 -9.56 -15.67 19.63
C TYR A 279 -8.77 -14.36 19.49
N THR A 280 -7.46 -14.46 19.58
CA THR A 280 -6.59 -13.29 19.48
C THR A 280 -6.40 -12.89 18.02
N VAL A 281 -6.53 -11.60 17.72
CA VAL A 281 -6.14 -11.03 16.44
C VAL A 281 -4.81 -10.30 16.60
N VAL A 282 -3.85 -10.63 15.74
CA VAL A 282 -2.50 -10.07 15.77
C VAL A 282 -2.26 -9.24 14.50
N LEU A 283 -1.76 -8.02 14.66
CA LEU A 283 -1.12 -7.25 13.60
C LEU A 283 0.41 -7.37 13.74
N ALA A 284 1.06 -8.00 12.77
CA ALA A 284 2.49 -8.23 12.78
C ALA A 284 3.21 -7.36 11.74
N ALA A 285 3.96 -6.36 12.18
CA ALA A 285 4.82 -5.51 11.35
C ALA A 285 5.89 -4.82 12.21
N LEU A 286 7.03 -4.43 11.62
CA LEU A 286 8.14 -3.77 12.33
C LEU A 286 7.68 -2.59 13.19
N GLN A 287 6.67 -1.85 12.72
CA GLN A 287 6.09 -0.68 13.39
C GLN A 287 4.58 -0.82 13.64
N ALA A 288 4.10 -2.04 13.94
CA ALA A 288 2.66 -2.33 14.10
C ALA A 288 1.93 -1.37 15.07
N ALA A 289 2.51 -1.09 16.24
CA ALA A 289 1.92 -0.17 17.23
C ALA A 289 1.83 1.28 16.71
N GLU A 290 2.84 1.76 16.00
CA GLU A 290 2.84 3.11 15.39
C GLU A 290 1.79 3.20 14.29
N ILE A 291 1.67 2.15 13.47
CA ILE A 291 0.67 2.07 12.40
C ILE A 291 -0.76 2.13 12.96
N ILE A 292 -1.07 1.36 14.01
CA ILE A 292 -2.38 1.42 14.68
C ILE A 292 -2.64 2.83 15.25
N SER A 293 -1.65 3.41 15.92
CA SER A 293 -1.78 4.76 16.48
C SER A 293 -2.06 5.80 15.38
N LYS A 294 -1.37 5.72 14.25
CA LYS A 294 -1.61 6.60 13.09
C LYS A 294 -3.00 6.39 12.50
N ALA A 295 -3.45 5.15 12.33
CA ALA A 295 -4.75 4.82 11.77
C ALA A 295 -5.90 5.50 12.53
N GLY A 296 -5.84 5.52 13.86
CA GLY A 296 -6.83 6.20 14.69
C GLY A 296 -6.91 7.72 14.50
N THR A 297 -5.89 8.35 13.90
CA THR A 297 -5.85 9.80 13.62
C THR A 297 -6.29 10.18 12.20
N MET A 298 -6.63 9.21 11.35
CA MET A 298 -7.03 9.43 9.95
C MET A 298 -8.55 9.63 9.86
N THR A 299 -9.07 10.55 10.65
CA THR A 299 -10.51 10.76 10.84
C THR A 299 -11.22 11.15 9.54
N GLU A 300 -10.51 11.72 8.57
CA GLU A 300 -11.06 12.04 7.25
C GLU A 300 -11.48 10.79 6.43
N ALA A 301 -10.86 9.64 6.69
CA ALA A 301 -11.11 8.38 6.00
C ALA A 301 -12.06 7.45 6.77
N LEU A 302 -12.21 7.68 8.08
CA LEU A 302 -12.99 6.83 8.98
C LEU A 302 -14.45 7.26 9.05
N ARG A 303 -15.32 6.28 9.30
CA ARG A 303 -16.74 6.56 9.56
C ARG A 303 -16.95 7.27 10.89
N ASP A 304 -17.99 8.10 10.94
CA ASP A 304 -18.39 8.82 12.15
C ASP A 304 -18.63 7.87 13.33
N GLU A 305 -19.24 6.70 13.11
CA GLU A 305 -19.49 5.74 14.20
C GLU A 305 -18.19 5.19 14.81
N VAL A 306 -17.13 5.06 14.01
CA VAL A 306 -15.81 4.62 14.48
C VAL A 306 -15.10 5.74 15.23
N ILE A 307 -15.22 6.98 14.75
CA ILE A 307 -14.59 8.15 15.37
C ILE A 307 -15.23 8.47 16.73
N LEU A 308 -16.56 8.32 16.82
CA LEU A 308 -17.34 8.61 18.03
C LEU A 308 -17.39 7.43 19.01
N SER A 309 -16.83 6.28 18.65
CA SER A 309 -16.75 5.10 19.51
C SER A 309 -15.92 5.39 20.77
N GLU A 310 -16.37 4.91 21.93
CA GLU A 310 -15.59 4.95 23.17
C GLU A 310 -14.36 4.03 23.12
N GLN A 311 -14.43 2.95 22.34
CA GLN A 311 -13.31 2.07 22.09
C GLN A 311 -12.45 2.58 20.95
N GLN A 312 -11.15 2.69 21.19
CA GLN A 312 -10.18 3.02 20.15
C GLN A 312 -10.20 1.99 19.02
N LEU A 313 -10.00 2.47 17.79
CA LEU A 313 -9.83 1.61 16.63
C LEU A 313 -8.71 0.59 16.88
N PHE A 314 -9.01 -0.70 16.69
CA PHE A 314 -8.11 -1.83 16.93
C PHE A 314 -7.67 -2.03 18.40
N ALA A 315 -8.43 -1.56 19.39
CA ALA A 315 -8.08 -1.72 20.81
C ALA A 315 -7.82 -3.18 21.25
N ASN A 316 -8.51 -4.14 20.64
CA ASN A 316 -8.39 -5.58 20.95
C ASN A 316 -7.35 -6.32 20.09
N VAL A 317 -6.58 -5.60 19.26
CA VAL A 317 -5.55 -6.20 18.40
C VAL A 317 -4.21 -6.22 19.13
N VAL A 318 -3.59 -7.39 19.20
CA VAL A 318 -2.22 -7.53 19.70
C VAL A 318 -1.25 -7.12 18.62
N THR A 319 -0.28 -6.27 18.96
CA THR A 319 0.76 -5.85 18.01
C THR A 319 2.04 -6.64 18.23
N CYS A 320 2.63 -7.14 17.14
CA CYS A 320 3.90 -7.86 17.17
C CYS A 320 4.87 -7.24 16.17
N LYS A 321 6.15 -7.15 16.56
CA LYS A 321 7.24 -6.59 15.74
C LYS A 321 8.11 -7.67 15.10
N THR A 322 8.01 -8.91 15.58
CA THR A 322 8.82 -10.04 15.09
C THR A 322 7.96 -11.30 14.97
N ALA A 323 8.40 -12.26 14.15
CA ALA A 323 7.76 -13.57 14.05
C ALA A 323 7.79 -14.32 15.39
N GLN A 324 8.85 -14.15 16.19
CA GLN A 324 8.95 -14.77 17.50
C GLN A 324 7.87 -14.26 18.46
N GLU A 325 7.62 -12.96 18.49
CA GLU A 325 6.52 -12.39 19.30
C GLU A 325 5.17 -12.99 18.90
N VAL A 326 4.91 -13.15 17.60
CA VAL A 326 3.68 -13.80 17.11
C VAL A 326 3.57 -15.22 17.64
N LEU A 327 4.64 -16.02 17.57
CA LEU A 327 4.64 -17.42 18.04
C LEU A 327 4.44 -17.54 19.57
N THR A 328 4.83 -16.52 20.34
CA THR A 328 4.62 -16.51 21.80
C THR A 328 3.18 -16.15 22.21
N VAL A 329 2.36 -15.62 21.30
CA VAL A 329 0.95 -15.32 21.58
C VAL A 329 0.20 -16.62 21.85
N PRO A 330 -0.45 -16.77 23.03
CA PRO A 330 -1.06 -18.02 23.44
C PRO A 330 -2.34 -18.32 22.65
N GLY A 331 -2.56 -19.60 22.39
CA GLY A 331 -3.78 -20.12 21.77
C GLY A 331 -3.91 -19.83 20.26
N PRO A 332 -5.01 -20.30 19.67
CA PRO A 332 -5.30 -20.09 18.25
C PRO A 332 -5.54 -18.62 17.93
N LYS A 333 -4.90 -18.11 16.88
CA LYS A 333 -4.93 -16.69 16.52
C LYS A 333 -5.02 -16.45 15.02
N VAL A 334 -5.52 -15.27 14.66
CA VAL A 334 -5.45 -14.74 13.29
C VAL A 334 -4.33 -13.72 13.23
N CYS A 335 -3.30 -14.01 12.44
CA CYS A 335 -2.14 -13.15 12.23
C CYS A 335 -2.27 -12.43 10.88
N VAL A 336 -2.54 -11.13 10.93
CA VAL A 336 -2.44 -10.23 9.77
C VAL A 336 -1.02 -9.68 9.76
N ALA A 337 -0.19 -10.11 8.81
CA ALA A 337 1.25 -9.89 8.85
C ALA A 337 1.77 -9.19 7.59
N ASP A 338 2.73 -8.28 7.78
CA ASP A 338 3.40 -7.59 6.68
C ASP A 338 4.24 -8.56 5.84
N GLY A 339 4.17 -8.42 4.51
CA GLY A 339 4.85 -9.26 3.53
C GLY A 339 3.89 -9.96 2.57
N GLU A 340 3.12 -9.19 1.78
CA GLU A 340 2.08 -9.71 0.87
C GLU A 340 2.59 -10.73 -0.16
N THR A 341 3.81 -10.56 -0.65
CA THR A 341 4.42 -11.44 -1.66
C THR A 341 5.09 -12.67 -1.05
N LEU A 342 5.19 -12.69 0.28
CA LEU A 342 5.91 -13.68 1.07
C LEU A 342 7.39 -13.81 0.70
N GLY A 343 7.97 -12.81 0.02
CA GLY A 343 9.41 -12.75 -0.30
C GLY A 343 10.25 -12.07 0.80
N TYR A 344 9.61 -11.31 1.68
CA TYR A 344 10.18 -10.68 2.86
C TYR A 344 9.05 -10.41 3.86
N GLY A 345 9.37 -9.83 5.02
CA GLY A 345 8.36 -9.46 6.01
C GLY A 345 8.12 -10.55 7.05
N ILE A 346 7.38 -10.19 8.10
CA ILE A 346 7.03 -11.12 9.18
C ILE A 346 6.20 -12.28 8.63
N ALA A 347 5.35 -12.04 7.64
CA ALA A 347 4.56 -13.08 7.00
C ALA A 347 5.44 -14.17 6.37
N ALA A 348 6.53 -13.79 5.71
CA ALA A 348 7.48 -14.74 5.12
C ALA A 348 8.23 -15.54 6.21
N GLU A 349 8.64 -14.88 7.29
CA GLU A 349 9.31 -15.54 8.43
C GLU A 349 8.41 -16.55 9.16
N LEU A 350 7.10 -16.37 9.10
CA LEU A 350 6.12 -17.28 9.70
C LEU A 350 5.81 -18.50 8.82
N LEU A 351 6.19 -18.50 7.54
CA LEU A 351 5.79 -19.58 6.62
C LEU A 351 6.22 -20.97 7.07
N GLU A 352 7.40 -21.10 7.64
CA GLU A 352 7.88 -22.39 8.13
C GLU A 352 6.93 -22.98 9.18
N TYR A 353 6.45 -22.16 10.13
CA TYR A 353 5.46 -22.58 11.12
C TYR A 353 4.10 -22.92 10.49
N PHE A 354 3.66 -22.14 9.51
CA PHE A 354 2.34 -22.33 8.88
C PHE A 354 2.30 -23.53 7.92
N LEU A 355 3.43 -23.94 7.35
CA LEU A 355 3.53 -25.05 6.41
C LEU A 355 4.00 -26.36 7.05
N GLN A 356 4.30 -26.37 8.35
CA GLN A 356 4.70 -27.58 9.08
C GLN A 356 3.52 -28.56 9.24
N ASP A 357 3.79 -29.84 8.97
CA ASP A 357 2.84 -30.92 9.21
C ASP A 357 2.61 -31.14 10.72
N ASP A 358 1.35 -31.22 11.11
CA ASP A 358 0.95 -31.59 12.47
C ASP A 358 0.78 -33.10 12.58
N GLN A 359 1.28 -33.70 13.68
CA GLN A 359 1.14 -35.15 13.91
C GLN A 359 -0.32 -35.61 14.03
N GLU A 360 -1.23 -34.73 14.44
CA GLU A 360 -2.68 -35.01 14.52
C GLU A 360 -3.42 -34.65 13.22
N GLY A 361 -2.70 -34.29 12.15
CA GLY A 361 -3.28 -33.96 10.83
C GLY A 361 -4.08 -32.66 10.79
N ARG A 362 -3.93 -31.80 11.80
CA ARG A 362 -4.59 -30.49 11.87
C ARG A 362 -3.74 -29.45 11.14
N GLU A 363 -4.35 -28.63 10.30
CA GLU A 363 -3.62 -27.71 9.42
C GLU A 363 -3.85 -26.25 9.81
N ASN A 364 -2.79 -25.45 9.71
CA ASN A 364 -2.91 -24.00 9.72
C ASN A 364 -3.51 -23.51 8.39
N LEU A 365 -4.02 -22.29 8.37
CA LEU A 365 -4.61 -21.69 7.17
C LEU A 365 -3.81 -20.48 6.73
N VAL A 366 -3.44 -20.42 5.46
CA VAL A 366 -2.91 -19.20 4.82
C VAL A 366 -3.99 -18.65 3.90
N VAL A 367 -4.46 -17.43 4.16
CA VAL A 367 -5.47 -16.77 3.33
C VAL A 367 -4.82 -15.67 2.53
N LEU A 368 -4.83 -15.80 1.20
CA LEU A 368 -4.38 -14.74 0.30
C LEU A 368 -5.57 -13.81 0.00
N PRO A 369 -5.58 -12.56 0.49
CA PRO A 369 -6.73 -11.66 0.40
C PRO A 369 -6.98 -11.08 -1.01
N TRP A 370 -6.02 -11.24 -1.92
CA TRP A 370 -6.13 -10.89 -3.34
C TRP A 370 -5.33 -11.86 -4.20
N ALA A 371 -5.52 -11.75 -5.52
CA ALA A 371 -4.73 -12.52 -6.48
C ALA A 371 -3.24 -12.18 -6.30
N PRO A 372 -2.37 -13.16 -6.02
CA PRO A 372 -0.96 -12.88 -5.77
C PRO A 372 -0.26 -12.41 -7.05
N ARG A 373 0.77 -11.57 -6.89
CA ARG A 373 1.66 -11.18 -7.98
C ARG A 373 2.32 -12.43 -8.59
N GLN A 374 2.36 -12.50 -9.93
CA GLN A 374 3.05 -13.59 -10.63
C GLN A 374 4.51 -13.69 -10.15
N GLU A 375 5.03 -14.92 -10.13
CA GLU A 375 6.42 -15.23 -9.71
C GLU A 375 6.75 -14.93 -8.24
N SER A 376 5.77 -14.55 -7.41
CA SER A 376 5.94 -14.42 -5.96
C SER A 376 5.79 -15.75 -5.24
N ASN A 377 6.33 -15.87 -4.02
CA ASN A 377 6.09 -17.02 -3.14
C ASN A 377 4.60 -17.24 -2.88
N ALA A 378 3.82 -16.16 -2.74
CA ALA A 378 2.37 -16.24 -2.62
C ALA A 378 1.70 -16.89 -3.83
N SER A 379 2.17 -16.62 -5.06
CA SER A 379 1.66 -17.28 -6.26
C SER A 379 2.02 -18.75 -6.35
N ILE A 380 3.22 -19.12 -5.89
CA ILE A 380 3.67 -20.52 -5.82
C ILE A 380 2.79 -21.30 -4.83
N ILE A 381 2.55 -20.75 -3.64
CA ILE A 381 1.69 -21.37 -2.62
C ILE A 381 0.25 -21.49 -3.11
N ALA A 382 -0.28 -20.46 -3.78
CA ALA A 382 -1.64 -20.49 -4.33
C ALA A 382 -1.86 -21.56 -5.39
N ALA A 383 -0.82 -21.88 -6.16
CA ALA A 383 -0.87 -22.88 -7.23
C ALA A 383 -0.55 -24.31 -6.74
N ALA A 384 0.02 -24.44 -5.54
CA ALA A 384 0.44 -25.73 -4.99
C ALA A 384 -0.75 -26.56 -4.51
N SER A 385 -0.61 -27.88 -4.64
CA SER A 385 -1.52 -28.88 -4.07
C SER A 385 -0.92 -29.48 -2.80
N LYS A 386 -1.79 -30.08 -1.97
CA LYS A 386 -1.36 -30.76 -0.75
C LYS A 386 -0.34 -31.87 -1.06
N GLY A 387 0.82 -31.82 -0.40
CA GLY A 387 1.92 -32.76 -0.60
C GLY A 387 2.96 -32.33 -1.64
N ASP A 388 2.75 -31.22 -2.34
CA ASP A 388 3.73 -30.69 -3.28
C ASP A 388 4.96 -30.15 -2.52
N MET A 389 6.15 -30.47 -3.03
CA MET A 389 7.39 -29.84 -2.56
C MET A 389 7.56 -28.48 -3.23
N MET A 390 7.56 -27.42 -2.43
CA MET A 390 7.77 -26.05 -2.89
C MET A 390 9.16 -25.56 -2.49
N GLN A 391 9.84 -24.87 -3.40
CA GLN A 391 11.07 -24.14 -3.09
C GLN A 391 10.74 -22.66 -2.93
N LEU A 392 10.69 -22.19 -1.69
CA LEU A 392 10.43 -20.79 -1.38
C LEU A 392 11.75 -20.10 -1.01
N ARG A 393 11.90 -18.83 -1.43
CA ARG A 393 13.06 -18.00 -1.06
C ARG A 393 12.56 -16.70 -0.47
N TYR A 394 13.02 -16.37 0.73
CA TYR A 394 12.66 -15.11 1.37
C TYR A 394 13.85 -14.48 2.07
N THR A 395 13.77 -13.16 2.24
CA THR A 395 14.76 -12.36 2.96
C THR A 395 14.34 -12.22 4.41
N LYS A 396 15.28 -12.49 5.32
CA LYS A 396 15.12 -12.34 6.77
C LYS A 396 16.22 -11.46 7.33
N ARG A 397 15.85 -10.53 8.21
CA ARG A 397 16.82 -9.72 8.95
C ARG A 397 17.33 -10.51 10.15
N SER A 398 18.65 -10.69 10.22
CA SER A 398 19.33 -11.32 11.36
C SER A 398 20.16 -10.28 12.10
N PRO A 399 20.22 -10.32 13.44
CA PRO A 399 21.20 -9.54 14.19
C PRO A 399 22.60 -9.90 13.73
N LEU A 400 23.48 -8.89 13.60
CA LEU A 400 24.88 -9.11 13.29
C LEU A 400 25.52 -9.98 14.37
N ASN A 401 26.32 -10.95 13.95
CA ASN A 401 27.15 -11.71 14.87
C ASN A 401 28.32 -10.83 15.37
N LYS A 402 29.14 -11.33 16.30
CA LYS A 402 30.23 -10.54 16.90
C LYS A 402 31.24 -10.03 15.87
N GLU A 403 31.62 -10.87 14.92
CA GLU A 403 32.61 -10.53 13.88
C GLU A 403 32.05 -9.50 12.91
N GLU A 404 30.82 -9.72 12.43
CA GLU A 404 30.11 -8.77 11.55
C GLU A 404 29.84 -7.42 12.26
N LEU A 405 29.59 -7.46 13.57
CA LEU A 405 29.38 -6.26 14.37
C LEU A 405 30.69 -5.48 14.55
N GLU A 406 31.81 -6.17 14.77
CA GLU A 406 33.14 -5.56 14.80
C GLU A 406 33.49 -4.92 13.45
N GLU A 407 33.24 -5.61 12.33
CA GLU A 407 33.41 -5.06 10.98
C GLU A 407 32.52 -3.84 10.73
N TYR A 408 31.26 -3.86 11.19
CA TYR A 408 30.34 -2.73 11.06
C TYR A 408 30.84 -1.47 11.80
N TYR A 409 31.46 -1.62 12.97
CA TYR A 409 32.02 -0.48 13.72
C TYR A 409 33.35 0.03 13.16
N LEU A 410 34.02 -0.72 12.30
CA LEU A 410 35.27 -0.33 11.65
C LEU A 410 35.05 0.46 10.34
N GLN A 411 33.84 0.41 9.77
CA GLN A 411 33.40 1.20 8.61
C GLN A 411 32.78 2.53 9.05
#